data_AF-A0A914CVR9-F1
#
_entry.id   AF-A0A914CVR9-F1
#
_cell.length_a   1.000
_cell.length_b   1.000
_cell.length_c   1.000
_cell.angle_alpha   90.00
_cell.angle_beta   90.00
_cell.angle_gamma   90.00
#
_symmetry.space_group_name_H-M   'P 1'
#
loop_
_entity.id
_entity.type
_entity.pdbx_description
1 polymer ?
#
loop_
_entity_poly.entity_id
_entity_poly.type
_entity_poly.pdbx_seq_one_letter_code
_entity_poly.pdbx_strand_id
1 'polypeptide(L)'
;NVASMKEISENMVEDINDIFFRKDESDMLNKLSSFNYVRVHTNSKNVVKEKCILFKARRIYENELVRLIKSNPEGRSSHEENKINETLNDLYLKLGHVHLLAHDYARAHSAYQKALSGMKDQFWRDPSGLFGLGLIYFHFRSYKA
;
A
#
# COMPACT_ATOMS: atom_id res chain seq x y z
N ASN A 1 -28.67 -0.31 30.37
CA ASN A 1 -28.25 0.58 29.27
C ASN A 1 -26.74 0.92 29.27
N VAL A 2 -25.92 0.30 30.14
CA VAL A 2 -24.47 0.56 30.20
C VAL A 2 -23.67 -0.35 29.25
N ALA A 3 -24.16 -1.58 29.00
CA ALA A 3 -23.55 -2.51 28.05
C ALA A 3 -23.57 -1.98 26.60
N SER A 4 -24.71 -1.40 26.15
CA SER A 4 -24.83 -0.79 24.82
C SER A 4 -23.94 0.44 24.65
N MET A 5 -23.79 1.28 25.68
CA MET A 5 -22.87 2.42 25.61
C MET A 5 -21.40 2.00 25.54
N LYS A 6 -21.02 0.92 26.24
CA LYS A 6 -19.66 0.36 26.19
C LYS A 6 -19.36 -0.24 24.82
N GLU A 7 -20.31 -0.99 24.26
CA GLU A 7 -20.21 -1.58 22.92
C GLU A 7 -20.14 -0.49 21.82
N ILE A 8 -20.93 0.59 21.94
CA ILE A 8 -20.82 1.76 21.04
C ILE A 8 -19.43 2.40 21.16
N SER A 9 -18.90 2.56 22.37
CA SER A 9 -17.57 3.15 22.57
C SER A 9 -16.44 2.26 22.05
N GLU A 10 -16.55 0.94 22.21
CA GLU A 10 -15.59 -0.04 21.71
C GLU A 10 -15.60 -0.08 20.17
N ASN A 11 -16.79 -0.07 19.55
CA ASN A 11 -16.94 0.02 18.09
C ASN A 11 -16.39 1.34 17.53
N MET A 12 -16.63 2.47 18.19
CA MET A 12 -16.06 3.76 17.78
C MET A 12 -14.53 3.77 17.86
N VAL A 13 -13.96 3.10 18.87
CA VAL A 13 -12.51 2.97 19.04
C VAL A 13 -11.92 2.00 18.00
N GLU A 14 -12.60 0.91 17.66
CA GLU A 14 -12.23 0.02 16.55
C GLU A 14 -12.27 0.75 15.20
N ASP A 15 -13.31 1.54 14.93
CA ASP A 15 -13.41 2.37 13.73
C ASP A 15 -12.28 3.40 13.63
N ILE A 16 -11.93 4.07 14.74
CA ILE A 16 -10.78 5.00 14.78
C ILE A 16 -9.47 4.26 14.53
N ASN A 17 -9.32 3.06 15.12
CA ASN A 17 -8.17 2.20 14.90
C ASN A 17 -8.11 1.68 13.46
N ASP A 18 -9.19 1.70 12.70
CA ASP A 18 -9.19 1.34 11.27
C ASP A 18 -8.84 2.53 10.35
N ILE A 19 -8.88 3.77 10.86
CA ILE A 19 -8.66 4.99 10.06
C ILE A 19 -7.18 5.42 10.04
N PHE A 20 -6.44 5.24 11.14
CA PHE A 20 -5.04 5.66 11.25
C PHE A 20 -4.13 4.54 11.72
N PHE A 21 -2.88 4.53 11.24
CA PHE A 21 -1.86 3.63 11.77
C PHE A 21 -1.37 4.10 13.14
N ARG A 22 -1.22 3.17 14.07
CA ARG A 22 -0.44 3.40 15.28
C ARG A 22 1.04 3.54 14.92
N LYS A 23 1.84 4.06 15.85
CA LYS A 23 3.27 4.28 15.63
C LYS A 23 4.03 2.99 15.29
N ASP A 24 3.75 1.92 16.03
CA ASP A 24 4.32 0.58 15.79
C ASP A 24 3.96 0.03 14.40
N GLU A 25 2.72 0.26 13.98
CA GLU A 25 2.24 -0.13 12.65
C GLU A 25 2.94 0.68 11.55
N SER A 26 3.04 1.99 11.72
CA SER A 26 3.76 2.86 10.77
C SER A 26 5.22 2.45 10.62
N ASP A 27 5.92 2.19 11.74
CA ASP A 27 7.31 1.74 11.73
C ASP A 27 7.50 0.40 11.03
N MET A 28 6.52 -0.50 11.17
CA MET A 28 6.51 -1.80 10.51
C MET A 28 6.23 -1.65 9.01
N LEU A 29 5.28 -0.81 8.63
CA LEU A 29 4.88 -0.56 7.25
C LEU A 29 5.98 0.13 6.45
N ASN A 30 6.73 1.05 7.08
CA ASN A 30 7.90 1.70 6.47
C ASN A 30 9.05 0.71 6.17
N LYS A 31 9.10 -0.43 6.85
CA LYS A 31 10.06 -1.51 6.58
C LYS A 31 9.52 -2.53 5.58
N LEU A 32 8.25 -2.44 5.21
CA LEU A 32 7.56 -3.41 4.39
C LEU A 32 7.72 -3.06 2.90
N SER A 33 8.27 -4.00 2.14
CA SER A 33 8.50 -3.88 0.71
C SER A 33 8.36 -5.23 0.03
N SER A 34 8.46 -5.25 -1.30
CA SER A 34 8.46 -6.49 -2.08
C SER A 34 9.50 -7.51 -1.61
N PHE A 35 10.63 -7.08 -1.04
CA PHE A 35 11.66 -7.99 -0.52
C PHE A 35 11.17 -8.88 0.62
N ASN A 36 10.07 -8.50 1.28
CA ASN A 36 9.48 -9.32 2.34
C ASN A 36 8.59 -10.44 1.80
N TYR A 37 8.41 -10.55 0.48
CA TYR A 37 7.53 -11.53 -0.16
C TYR A 37 7.76 -12.95 0.33
N VAL A 38 9.00 -13.45 0.33
CA VAL A 38 9.27 -14.82 0.80
C VAL A 38 8.90 -14.97 2.28
N ARG A 39 9.29 -14.01 3.13
CA ARG A 39 9.03 -14.06 4.58
C ARG A 39 7.53 -14.08 4.90
N VAL A 40 6.73 -13.24 4.25
CA VAL A 40 5.28 -13.13 4.48
C VAL A 40 4.55 -14.40 4.03
N HIS A 41 5.08 -15.10 3.04
CA HIS A 41 4.46 -16.29 2.44
C HIS A 41 5.00 -17.62 2.98
N THR A 42 6.20 -17.65 3.53
CA THR A 42 6.72 -18.79 4.30
C THR A 42 6.20 -18.73 5.74
N ASN A 43 5.84 -19.87 6.32
CA ASN A 43 5.18 -19.98 7.64
C ASN A 43 6.08 -19.52 8.80
N SER A 44 6.30 -18.22 8.92
CA SER A 44 7.08 -17.57 9.98
C SER A 44 6.17 -17.19 11.15
N LYS A 45 6.74 -17.21 12.37
CA LYS A 45 6.01 -16.94 13.62
C LYS A 45 5.31 -15.57 13.69
N ASN A 46 5.66 -14.62 12.82
CA ASN A 46 5.14 -13.24 12.81
C ASN A 46 4.19 -12.91 11.63
N VAL A 47 3.79 -13.90 10.82
CA VAL A 47 2.99 -13.67 9.60
C VAL A 47 1.59 -13.10 9.87
N VAL A 48 0.98 -13.43 11.01
CA VAL A 48 -0.37 -12.95 11.34
C VAL A 48 -0.39 -11.42 11.48
N LYS A 49 0.59 -10.84 12.17
CA LYS A 49 0.69 -9.38 12.34
C LYS A 49 0.98 -8.68 11.01
N GLU A 50 1.88 -9.24 10.19
CA GLU A 50 2.18 -8.76 8.84
C GLU A 50 0.93 -8.79 7.94
N LYS A 51 0.11 -9.84 8.03
CA LYS A 51 -1.14 -9.92 7.26
C LYS A 51 -2.19 -8.92 7.74
N CYS A 52 -2.41 -8.79 9.05
CA CYS A 52 -3.37 -7.81 9.58
C CYS A 52 -3.01 -6.39 9.18
N ILE A 53 -1.72 -6.02 9.26
CA ILE A 53 -1.29 -4.68 8.86
C ILE A 53 -1.41 -4.46 7.35
N LEU A 54 -1.19 -5.48 6.52
CA LEU A 54 -1.42 -5.40 5.07
C LEU A 54 -2.89 -5.12 4.73
N PHE A 55 -3.83 -5.76 5.42
CA PHE A 55 -5.27 -5.50 5.24
C PHE A 55 -5.64 -4.07 5.59
N LYS A 56 -5.17 -3.58 6.74
CA LYS A 56 -5.37 -2.19 7.16
C LYS A 56 -4.71 -1.21 6.18
N ALA A 57 -3.48 -1.49 5.78
CA ALA A 57 -2.73 -0.61 4.88
C ALA A 57 -3.37 -0.47 3.51
N ARG A 58 -3.91 -1.57 2.97
CA ARG A 58 -4.68 -1.55 1.73
C ARG A 58 -5.84 -0.55 1.80
N ARG A 59 -6.67 -0.62 2.85
CA ARG A 59 -7.84 0.26 3.00
C ARG A 59 -7.43 1.73 3.13
N ILE A 60 -6.43 2.02 3.98
CA ILE A 60 -5.99 3.39 4.23
C ILE A 60 -5.37 3.99 2.96
N TYR A 61 -4.46 3.26 2.29
CA TYR A 61 -3.81 3.76 1.08
C TYR A 61 -4.77 3.89 -0.11
N GLU A 62 -5.72 2.98 -0.31
CA GLU A 62 -6.74 3.11 -1.35
C GLU A 62 -7.62 4.37 -1.09
N ASN A 63 -7.99 4.63 0.17
CA ASN A 63 -8.75 5.82 0.54
C ASN A 63 -7.96 7.12 0.34
N GLU A 64 -6.69 7.12 0.74
CA GLU A 64 -5.78 8.25 0.55
C GLU A 64 -5.57 8.55 -0.94
N LEU A 65 -5.43 7.49 -1.76
CA LEU A 65 -5.29 7.61 -3.21
C LEU A 65 -6.50 8.31 -3.83
N VAL A 66 -7.71 7.89 -3.45
CA VAL A 66 -8.96 8.51 -3.92
C VAL A 66 -9.03 9.98 -3.50
N ARG A 67 -8.61 10.33 -2.28
CA ARG A 67 -8.58 11.72 -1.80
C ARG A 67 -7.59 12.57 -2.61
N LEU A 68 -6.40 12.06 -2.89
CA LEU A 68 -5.38 12.77 -3.67
C LEU A 68 -5.84 12.99 -5.12
N ILE A 69 -6.40 11.97 -5.77
CA ILE A 69 -6.89 12.09 -7.16
C ILE A 69 -8.03 13.12 -7.24
N LYS A 70 -8.99 13.08 -6.31
CA LYS A 70 -10.10 14.05 -6.28
C LYS A 70 -9.64 15.48 -5.99
N SER A 71 -8.59 15.61 -5.19
CA SER A 71 -8.04 16.90 -4.79
C SER A 71 -6.93 17.39 -5.72
N ASN A 72 -6.72 16.75 -6.88
CA ASN A 72 -5.81 17.19 -7.93
C ASN A 72 -6.58 17.94 -9.05
N PRO A 73 -7.00 19.20 -8.85
CA PRO A 73 -7.63 19.99 -9.90
C PRO A 73 -6.59 20.37 -10.95
N GLU A 74 -7.00 20.32 -12.22
CA GLU A 74 -6.26 20.93 -13.31
C GLU A 74 -6.14 22.45 -13.05
N GLY A 75 -4.92 22.99 -13.02
CA GLY A 75 -4.67 24.44 -12.85
C GLY A 75 -3.98 24.90 -11.56
N ARG A 76 -3.24 24.04 -10.84
CA ARG A 76 -2.36 24.47 -9.72
C ARG A 76 -1.03 25.05 -10.19
N SER A 77 -0.35 25.76 -9.28
CA SER A 77 1.04 26.17 -9.52
C SER A 77 1.91 24.93 -9.75
N SER A 78 2.91 25.05 -10.63
CA SER A 78 3.79 23.94 -11.03
C SER A 78 4.48 23.26 -9.84
N HIS A 79 4.78 24.01 -8.77
CA HIS A 79 5.43 23.46 -7.58
C HIS A 79 4.50 22.56 -6.73
N GLU A 80 3.26 22.98 -6.50
CA GLU A 80 2.29 22.18 -5.75
C GLU A 80 1.86 20.93 -6.53
N GLU A 81 1.68 21.06 -7.84
CA GLU A 81 1.37 19.95 -8.73
C GLU A 81 2.48 18.89 -8.72
N ASN A 82 3.75 19.32 -8.80
CA ASN A 82 4.89 18.41 -8.71
C ASN A 82 4.91 17.64 -7.39
N LYS A 83 4.69 18.32 -6.25
CA LYS A 83 4.67 17.67 -4.93
C LYS A 83 3.54 16.65 -4.79
N ILE A 84 2.36 16.96 -5.34
CA ILE A 84 1.22 16.03 -5.33
C ILE A 84 1.52 14.82 -6.20
N ASN A 85 2.11 15.02 -7.37
CA ASN A 85 2.50 13.93 -8.27
C ASN A 85 3.56 13.02 -7.63
N GLU A 86 4.58 13.59 -6.95
CA GLU A 86 5.55 12.83 -6.17
C GLU A 86 4.86 11.99 -5.08
N THR A 87 3.97 12.59 -4.30
CA THR A 87 3.21 11.89 -3.25
C THR A 87 2.34 10.77 -3.83
N LEU A 88 1.67 11.03 -4.95
CA LEU A 88 0.82 10.08 -5.66
C LEU A 88 1.63 8.87 -6.16
N ASN A 89 2.81 9.14 -6.69
CA ASN A 89 3.74 8.12 -7.16
C ASN A 89 4.27 7.24 -6.03
N ASP A 90 4.69 7.84 -4.91
CA ASP A 90 5.10 7.10 -3.70
C ASP A 90 3.96 6.23 -3.17
N LEU A 91 2.72 6.74 -3.18
CA LEU A 91 1.55 6.00 -2.76
C LEU A 91 1.26 4.81 -3.68
N TYR A 92 1.41 4.98 -5.00
CA TYR A 92 1.29 3.87 -5.95
C TYR A 92 2.35 2.79 -5.71
N LEU A 93 3.58 3.17 -5.40
CA LEU A 93 4.66 2.23 -5.09
C LEU A 93 4.33 1.42 -3.82
N LYS A 94 3.91 2.09 -2.76
CA LYS A 94 3.45 1.46 -1.50
C LYS A 94 2.27 0.52 -1.72
N LEU A 95 1.26 0.94 -2.49
CA LEU A 95 0.14 0.09 -2.88
C LEU A 95 0.60 -1.14 -3.67
N GLY A 96 1.58 -0.97 -4.57
CA GLY A 96 2.21 -2.08 -5.28
C GLY A 96 2.77 -3.13 -4.33
N HIS A 97 3.56 -2.71 -3.33
CA HIS A 97 4.11 -3.62 -2.31
C HIS A 97 3.01 -4.31 -1.50
N VAL A 98 2.04 -3.54 -1.00
CA VAL A 98 0.95 -4.08 -0.16
C VAL A 98 0.12 -5.10 -0.94
N HIS A 99 -0.27 -4.80 -2.18
CA HIS A 99 -1.02 -5.74 -3.00
C HIS A 99 -0.23 -6.99 -3.36
N LEU A 100 1.06 -6.85 -3.66
CA LEU A 100 1.94 -7.97 -3.96
C LEU A 100 2.06 -8.93 -2.76
N LEU A 101 2.29 -8.37 -1.56
CA LEU A 101 2.36 -9.13 -0.31
C LEU A 101 1.01 -9.72 0.12
N ALA A 102 -0.09 -9.21 -0.44
CA ALA A 102 -1.43 -9.75 -0.27
C ALA A 102 -1.84 -10.73 -1.39
N HIS A 103 -0.92 -11.12 -2.28
CA HIS A 103 -1.15 -11.94 -3.47
C HIS A 103 -2.17 -11.38 -4.49
N ASP A 104 -2.47 -10.09 -4.45
CA ASP A 104 -3.30 -9.42 -5.47
C ASP A 104 -2.41 -8.91 -6.61
N TYR A 105 -1.91 -9.85 -7.42
CA TYR A 105 -0.93 -9.53 -8.48
C TYR A 105 -1.49 -8.57 -9.54
N ALA A 106 -2.79 -8.62 -9.82
CA ALA A 106 -3.42 -7.75 -10.82
C ALA A 106 -3.46 -6.28 -10.36
N ARG A 107 -3.87 -6.03 -9.10
CA ARG A 107 -3.82 -4.66 -8.54
C ARG A 107 -2.40 -4.21 -8.29
N ALA A 108 -1.52 -5.11 -7.83
CA ALA A 108 -0.10 -4.81 -7.66
C ALA A 108 0.55 -4.35 -8.97
N HIS A 109 0.31 -5.07 -10.06
CA HIS A 109 0.81 -4.71 -11.38
C HIS A 109 0.30 -3.34 -11.82
N SER A 110 -1.01 -3.09 -11.67
CA SER A 110 -1.62 -1.81 -12.03
C SER A 110 -1.02 -0.64 -11.24
N ALA A 111 -0.78 -0.83 -9.94
CA ALA A 111 -0.16 0.18 -9.08
C ALA A 111 1.30 0.45 -9.49
N TYR A 112 2.10 -0.59 -9.73
CA TYR A 112 3.47 -0.42 -10.20
C TYR A 112 3.57 0.24 -11.58
N GLN A 113 2.66 -0.07 -12.51
CA GLN A 113 2.65 0.59 -13.82
C GLN A 113 2.38 2.09 -13.71
N LYS A 114 1.49 2.49 -12.79
CA LYS A 114 1.21 3.91 -12.52
C LYS A 114 2.41 4.61 -11.88
N ALA A 115 3.02 3.98 -10.86
CA ALA A 115 4.25 4.45 -10.24
C ALA A 115 5.40 4.62 -11.25
N LEU A 116 5.61 3.62 -12.11
CA LEU A 116 6.65 3.66 -13.16
C LEU A 116 6.38 4.78 -14.17
N SER A 117 5.12 5.00 -14.54
CA SER A 117 4.75 6.05 -15.50
C SER A 117 5.03 7.46 -14.96
N GLY A 118 4.79 7.69 -13.67
CA GLY A 118 5.05 8.98 -13.03
C GLY A 118 6.50 9.18 -12.57
N MET A 119 7.24 8.11 -12.29
CA MET A 119 8.63 8.17 -11.79
C MET A 119 9.68 7.67 -12.78
N LYS A 120 9.45 7.72 -14.10
CA LYS A 120 10.30 7.03 -15.10
C LYS A 120 11.82 7.15 -14.86
N ASP A 121 12.32 8.35 -14.54
CA ASP A 121 13.74 8.61 -14.34
C ASP A 121 14.27 8.30 -12.93
N GLN A 122 13.39 7.93 -12.01
CA GLN A 122 13.72 7.68 -10.60
C GLN A 122 13.25 6.31 -10.10
N PHE A 123 12.36 5.62 -10.82
CA PHE A 123 11.77 4.35 -10.38
C PHE A 123 12.84 3.27 -10.15
N TRP A 124 13.89 3.27 -10.97
CA TRP A 124 15.03 2.36 -10.81
C TRP A 124 15.80 2.56 -9.50
N ARG A 125 15.63 3.70 -8.81
CA ARG A 125 16.24 3.99 -7.51
C ARG A 125 15.58 3.24 -6.36
N ASP A 126 14.42 2.63 -6.58
CA ASP A 126 13.84 1.65 -5.65
C ASP A 126 14.01 0.22 -6.20
N PRO A 127 15.05 -0.51 -5.75
CA PRO A 127 15.25 -1.90 -6.10
C PRO A 127 14.07 -2.81 -5.69
N SER A 128 13.32 -2.43 -4.65
CA SER A 128 12.23 -3.23 -4.15
C SER A 128 11.00 -3.20 -5.08
N GLY A 129 10.72 -2.06 -5.72
CA GLY A 129 9.71 -1.94 -6.77
C GLY A 129 10.03 -2.80 -7.99
N LEU A 130 11.28 -2.75 -8.47
CA LEU A 130 11.75 -3.58 -9.58
C LEU A 130 11.67 -5.09 -9.27
N PHE A 131 12.09 -5.47 -8.06
CA PHE A 131 11.95 -6.85 -7.59
C PHE A 131 10.49 -7.30 -7.57
N GLY A 132 9.58 -6.44 -7.11
CA GLY A 132 8.14 -6.72 -7.09
C GLY A 132 7.55 -6.94 -8.50
N LEU A 133 7.91 -6.10 -9.46
CA LEU A 133 7.53 -6.28 -10.87
C LEU A 133 8.05 -7.60 -11.45
N GLY A 134 9.29 -7.98 -11.13
CA GLY A 134 9.87 -9.26 -11.54
C GLY A 134 9.06 -10.46 -11.04
N LEU A 135 8.65 -10.44 -9.77
CA LEU A 135 7.78 -11.47 -9.19
C LEU A 135 6.42 -11.55 -9.89
N ILE A 136 5.82 -10.41 -10.22
CA ILE A 136 4.53 -10.34 -10.92
C ILE A 136 4.64 -10.91 -12.33
N TYR A 137 5.69 -10.55 -13.08
CA TYR A 137 5.90 -11.10 -14.42
C TYR A 137 6.18 -12.60 -14.40
N PHE A 138 6.95 -13.07 -13.41
CA PHE A 138 7.13 -14.50 -13.19
C PHE A 138 5.79 -15.19 -12.93
N HIS A 139 4.96 -14.65 -12.04
CA HIS A 139 3.63 -15.17 -11.73
C HIS A 139 2.73 -15.23 -12.98
N PHE A 140 2.60 -14.14 -13.74
CA PHE A 140 1.77 -14.14 -14.95
C PHE A 140 2.30 -15.06 -16.04
N ARG A 141 3.63 -15.24 -16.16
CA ARG A 141 4.21 -16.20 -17.09
C ARG A 141 3.92 -17.64 -16.66
N SER A 142 3.97 -17.94 -15.37
CA SER A 142 3.68 -19.29 -14.85
C SER A 142 2.23 -19.72 -15.02
N TYR A 143 1.29 -18.76 -15.12
CA TYR A 143 -0.15 -19.03 -15.31
C TYR A 143 -0.60 -19.03 -16.78
N LYS A 144 0.26 -18.57 -17.71
CA LYS A 144 0.02 -18.58 -19.16
C LYS A 144 0.65 -19.79 -19.87
N ALA A 145 1.29 -20.70 -19.13
CA ALA A 145 1.84 -21.96 -19.62
C ALA A 145 0.89 -23.11 -19.28
#